data_AF-A0A3R9JZS5-F1
#
_entry.id   AF-A0A3R9JZS5-F1
#
_cell.length_a   1.000
_cell.length_b   1.000
_cell.length_c   1.000
_cell.angle_alpha   90.00
_cell.angle_beta   90.00
_cell.angle_gamma   90.00
#
_symmetry.space_group_name_H-M   'P 1'
#
loop_
_entity.id
_entity.type
_entity.pdbx_description
1 polymer ?
#
loop_
_entity_poly.entity_id
_entity_poly.type
_entity_poly.pdbx_seq_one_letter_code
_entity_poly.pdbx_strand_id
1 'polypeptide(L)'
;MANMKQNRIEIRGLTDDEINYLKALAEKNKAKSFNDFLISICREKIEYGKFNRAQDLYVAHLENMKIASDHVLNQMKKQTKILSEFEEKMDRYGDHISRWLEHEGEVESDD
;
A
#
# COMPACT_ATOMS: atom_id res chain seq x y z
N MET A 1 -16.57 -22.90 -36.32
CA MET A 1 -15.32 -22.12 -36.32
C MET A 1 -15.71 -20.66 -36.26
N ALA A 2 -15.48 -19.96 -35.14
CA ALA A 2 -15.87 -18.57 -35.00
C ALA A 2 -15.05 -17.70 -35.96
N ASN A 3 -15.72 -16.94 -36.80
CA ASN A 3 -15.11 -15.96 -37.70
C ASN A 3 -14.57 -14.81 -36.83
N MET A 4 -13.32 -14.95 -36.35
CA MET A 4 -12.63 -13.90 -35.62
C MET A 4 -12.37 -12.75 -36.60
N LYS A 5 -13.22 -11.73 -36.58
CA LYS A 5 -12.94 -10.44 -37.23
C LYS A 5 -11.56 -9.97 -36.76
N GLN A 6 -10.57 -10.02 -37.66
CA GLN A 6 -9.25 -9.46 -37.39
C GLN A 6 -9.34 -7.94 -37.47
N ASN A 7 -9.16 -7.28 -36.33
CA ASN A 7 -9.06 -5.82 -36.29
C ASN A 7 -7.74 -5.40 -36.95
N ARG A 8 -7.81 -4.46 -37.90
CA ARG A 8 -6.65 -3.91 -38.62
C ARG A 8 -6.41 -2.46 -38.20
N ILE A 9 -5.16 -2.13 -37.92
CA ILE A 9 -4.71 -0.77 -37.65
C ILE A 9 -3.65 -0.36 -38.68
N GLU A 10 -3.60 0.92 -39.01
CA GLU A 10 -2.52 1.52 -39.80
C GLU A 10 -1.70 2.44 -38.88
N ILE A 11 -0.38 2.28 -38.90
CA ILE A 11 0.55 3.12 -38.15
C ILE A 11 1.11 4.15 -39.12
N ARG A 12 0.91 5.45 -38.83
CA ARG A 12 1.44 6.58 -39.60
C ARG A 12 2.35 7.43 -38.73
N GLY A 13 3.26 8.19 -39.36
CA GLY A 13 4.16 9.13 -38.67
C GLY A 13 5.57 8.61 -38.39
N LEU A 14 5.89 7.38 -38.80
CA LEU A 14 7.28 6.89 -38.82
C LEU A 14 7.98 7.37 -40.09
N THR A 15 9.23 7.79 -39.93
CA THR A 15 10.15 8.04 -41.04
C THR A 15 10.61 6.75 -41.68
N ASP A 16 11.12 6.82 -42.92
CA ASP A 16 11.64 5.64 -43.62
C ASP A 16 12.81 4.99 -42.86
N ASP A 17 13.66 5.79 -42.22
CA ASP A 17 14.77 5.30 -41.40
C ASP A 17 14.29 4.55 -40.16
N GLU A 18 13.26 5.04 -39.47
CA GLU A 18 12.66 4.34 -38.33
C GLU A 18 12.00 3.03 -38.77
N ILE A 19 11.34 3.00 -39.94
CA ILE A 19 10.75 1.77 -40.50
C ILE A 19 11.85 0.76 -40.82
N ASN A 20 12.95 1.20 -41.45
CA ASN A 20 14.07 0.32 -41.80
C ASN A 20 14.77 -0.20 -40.54
N TYR A 21 14.96 0.65 -39.53
CA TYR A 21 15.48 0.25 -38.23
C TYR A 21 14.60 -0.83 -37.57
N LEU A 22 13.28 -0.64 -37.52
CA LEU A 22 12.36 -1.61 -36.95
C LEU A 22 12.38 -2.94 -37.71
N LYS A 23 12.50 -2.91 -39.04
CA LYS A 23 12.62 -4.14 -39.85
C LYS A 23 13.92 -4.89 -39.54
N ALA A 24 15.05 -4.20 -39.47
CA ALA A 24 16.32 -4.79 -39.08
C ALA A 24 16.25 -5.39 -37.66
N LEU A 25 15.53 -4.73 -36.74
CA LEU A 25 15.31 -5.23 -35.40
C LEU A 25 14.42 -6.49 -35.38
N ALA A 26 13.40 -6.55 -36.24
CA ALA A 26 12.57 -7.74 -36.41
C ALA A 26 13.38 -8.95 -36.92
N GLU A 27 14.26 -8.74 -37.89
CA GLU A 27 15.17 -9.76 -38.42
C GLU A 27 16.14 -10.24 -37.35
N LYS A 28 16.75 -9.31 -36.60
CA LYS A 28 17.65 -9.63 -35.48
C LYS A 28 16.96 -10.49 -34.42
N ASN A 29 15.69 -10.21 -34.13
CA ASN A 29 14.86 -10.96 -33.19
C ASN A 29 14.25 -12.24 -33.80
N LYS A 30 14.59 -12.57 -35.06
CA LYS A 30 14.09 -13.75 -35.78
C LYS A 30 12.55 -13.84 -35.78
N ALA A 31 11.90 -12.69 -35.86
CA ALA A 31 10.44 -12.63 -35.89
C ALA A 31 9.89 -13.26 -37.17
N LYS A 32 8.72 -13.91 -37.08
CA LYS A 32 8.10 -14.60 -38.23
C LYS A 32 7.65 -13.64 -39.33
N SER A 33 7.32 -12.41 -38.95
CA SER A 33 7.02 -11.31 -39.86
C SER A 33 7.22 -9.98 -39.15
N PHE A 34 7.33 -8.91 -39.92
CA PHE A 34 7.37 -7.55 -39.36
C PHE A 34 6.12 -7.23 -38.53
N ASN A 35 4.94 -7.70 -38.96
CA ASN A 35 3.69 -7.52 -38.21
C ASN A 35 3.70 -8.30 -36.88
N ASP A 36 4.19 -9.53 -36.88
CA ASP A 36 4.33 -10.35 -35.66
C ASP A 36 5.28 -9.68 -34.65
N PHE A 37 6.38 -9.10 -35.16
CA PHE A 37 7.29 -8.29 -34.36
C PHE A 37 6.62 -7.07 -33.73
N LEU A 38 5.91 -6.26 -34.51
CA LEU A 38 5.19 -5.09 -33.99
C LEU A 38 4.12 -5.48 -32.97
N ILE A 39 3.41 -6.59 -33.17
CA ILE A 39 2.45 -7.12 -32.19
C ILE A 39 3.15 -7.46 -30.88
N SER A 40 4.35 -8.07 -30.94
CA SER A 40 5.11 -8.42 -29.75
C SER A 40 5.51 -7.19 -28.93
N ILE A 41 5.99 -6.12 -29.58
CA ILE A 41 6.29 -4.84 -28.95
C ILE A 41 5.05 -4.22 -28.32
N CYS A 42 3.93 -4.18 -29.06
CA CYS A 42 2.69 -3.62 -28.54
C CYS A 42 2.21 -4.36 -27.28
N ARG A 43 2.30 -5.70 -27.29
CA ARG A 43 1.95 -6.52 -26.11
C ARG A 43 2.87 -6.27 -24.94
N GLU A 44 4.18 -6.17 -25.18
CA GLU A 44 5.15 -5.86 -24.15
C GLU A 44 4.85 -4.50 -23.49
N LYS A 45 4.59 -3.45 -24.28
CA LYS A 45 4.23 -2.13 -23.76
C LYS A 45 2.90 -2.14 -22.98
N ILE A 46 1.90 -2.88 -23.45
CA ILE A 46 0.63 -3.04 -22.73
C ILE A 46 0.84 -3.74 -21.39
N GLU A 47 1.61 -4.83 -21.36
CA GLU A 47 1.88 -5.58 -20.13
C GLU A 47 2.71 -4.76 -19.14
N TYR A 48 3.73 -4.03 -19.61
CA TYR A 48 4.49 -3.10 -18.78
C TYR A 48 3.59 -2.01 -18.17
N GLY A 49 2.69 -1.41 -18.97
CA GLY A 49 1.73 -0.42 -18.47
C GLY A 49 0.75 -0.98 -17.43
N LYS A 50 0.25 -2.20 -17.63
CA LYS A 50 -0.61 -2.89 -16.65
C LYS A 50 0.16 -3.21 -15.37
N PHE A 51 1.39 -3.69 -15.49
CA PHE A 51 2.25 -4.03 -14.35
C PHE A 51 2.53 -2.79 -13.50
N ASN A 52 2.95 -1.70 -14.12
CA ASN A 52 3.20 -0.44 -13.40
C ASN A 52 1.94 0.06 -12.69
N ARG A 53 0.78 0.02 -13.36
CA ARG A 53 -0.48 0.39 -12.74
C ARG A 53 -0.83 -0.50 -11.54
N ALA A 54 -0.60 -1.80 -11.63
CA ALA A 54 -0.83 -2.73 -10.52
C ALA A 54 0.13 -2.45 -9.35
N GLN A 55 1.39 -2.14 -9.65
CA GLN A 55 2.38 -1.72 -8.67
C GLN A 55 1.98 -0.41 -7.97
N ASP A 56 1.58 0.61 -8.74
CA ASP A 56 1.14 1.90 -8.20
C ASP A 56 -0.08 1.74 -7.28
N LEU A 57 -1.05 0.91 -7.67
CA LEU A 57 -2.22 0.60 -6.84
C LEU A 57 -1.83 -0.12 -5.54
N TYR A 58 -0.88 -1.05 -5.61
CA TYR A 58 -0.41 -1.78 -4.43
C TYR A 58 0.35 -0.87 -3.46
N VAL A 59 1.25 -0.02 -3.98
CA VAL A 59 1.98 0.99 -3.19
C VAL A 59 1.01 1.94 -2.51
N ALA A 60 0.04 2.48 -3.24
CA ALA A 60 -0.98 3.36 -2.66
C ALA A 60 -1.77 2.67 -1.53
N HIS A 61 -2.03 1.36 -1.64
CA HIS A 61 -2.71 0.63 -0.58
C HIS A 61 -1.83 0.46 0.66
N LEU A 62 -0.54 0.14 0.48
CA LEU A 62 0.42 0.04 1.59
C LEU A 62 0.63 1.37 2.30
N GLU A 63 0.70 2.48 1.56
CA GLU A 63 0.80 3.82 2.15
C GLU A 63 -0.43 4.17 3.00
N ASN A 64 -1.63 3.86 2.49
CA ASN A 64 -2.86 4.04 3.25
C ASN A 64 -2.89 3.19 4.53
N MET A 65 -2.45 1.92 4.46
CA MET A 65 -2.33 1.05 5.63
C MET A 65 -1.32 1.58 6.64
N LYS A 66 -0.19 2.12 6.18
CA LYS A 66 0.81 2.75 7.06
C LYS A 66 0.22 3.94 7.80
N ILE A 67 -0.46 4.85 7.09
CA ILE A 67 -1.10 6.03 7.70
C ILE A 67 -2.15 5.61 8.74
N ALA A 68 -2.97 4.60 8.44
CA ALA A 68 -3.96 4.08 9.38
C ALA A 68 -3.29 3.45 10.61
N SER A 69 -2.23 2.68 10.42
CA SER A 69 -1.48 2.05 11.51
C SER A 69 -0.81 3.09 12.43
N ASP A 70 -0.18 4.11 11.85
CA ASP A 70 0.42 5.22 12.59
C ASP A 70 -0.64 5.97 13.42
N HIS A 71 -1.83 6.16 12.86
CA HIS A 71 -2.96 6.76 13.56
C HIS A 71 -3.42 5.92 14.77
N VAL A 72 -3.62 4.61 14.57
CA VAL A 72 -4.01 3.67 15.64
C VAL A 72 -2.95 3.63 16.73
N LEU A 73 -1.67 3.58 16.36
CA LEU A 73 -0.56 3.60 17.32
C LEU A 73 -0.58 4.88 18.17
N ASN A 74 -0.83 6.04 17.56
CA ASN A 74 -0.93 7.30 18.28
C ASN A 74 -2.14 7.32 19.24
N GLN A 75 -3.29 6.80 18.82
CA GLN A 75 -4.46 6.66 19.69
C GLN A 75 -4.17 5.73 20.88
N MET A 76 -3.53 4.58 20.64
CA MET A 76 -3.15 3.64 21.69
C MET A 76 -2.22 4.29 22.72
N LYS A 77 -1.20 5.02 22.27
CA LYS A 77 -0.30 5.76 23.17
C LYS A 77 -1.06 6.76 24.06
N LYS A 78 -2.06 7.45 23.52
CA LYS A 78 -2.93 8.35 24.31
C LYS A 78 -3.74 7.58 25.34
N GLN A 79 -4.35 6.46 24.95
CA GLN A 79 -5.10 5.62 25.89
C GLN A 79 -4.22 5.06 27.00
N THR A 80 -3.03 4.57 26.68
CA THR A 80 -2.06 4.10 27.68
C THR A 80 -1.70 5.20 28.68
N LYS A 81 -1.48 6.43 28.21
CA LYS A 81 -1.21 7.58 29.08
C LYS A 81 -2.38 7.87 30.02
N ILE A 82 -3.60 7.87 29.50
CA ILE A 82 -4.81 8.10 30.31
C ILE A 82 -4.95 7.01 31.38
N LEU A 83 -4.72 5.75 31.02
CA LEU A 83 -4.77 4.64 31.98
C LEU A 83 -3.72 4.78 33.08
N SER A 84 -2.47 5.14 32.73
CA SER A 84 -1.43 5.37 33.74
C SER A 84 -1.76 6.54 34.68
N GLU A 85 -2.33 7.63 34.15
CA GLU A 85 -2.76 8.77 34.98
C GLU A 85 -3.95 8.40 35.87
N PHE A 86 -4.82 7.50 35.42
CA PHE A 86 -5.94 6.99 36.21
C PHE A 86 -5.47 6.06 37.33
N GLU A 87 -4.53 5.15 37.02
CA GLU A 87 -3.92 4.25 38.01
C GLU A 87 -3.24 5.03 39.13
N GLU A 88 -2.45 6.06 38.79
CA GLU A 88 -1.81 6.93 39.80
C GLU A 88 -2.83 7.66 40.69
N LYS A 89 -3.96 8.10 40.12
CA LYS A 89 -5.03 8.72 40.91
C LYS A 89 -5.72 7.73 41.83
N MET A 90 -5.98 6.51 41.35
CA MET A 90 -6.59 5.45 42.15
C MET A 90 -5.71 5.07 43.32
N ASP A 91 -4.40 4.99 43.13
CA ASP A 91 -3.43 4.73 44.19
C ASP A 91 -3.48 5.81 45.28
N ARG A 92 -3.47 7.09 44.88
CA ARG A 92 -3.61 8.23 45.81
C ARG A 92 -4.95 8.25 46.53
N TYR A 93 -6.05 7.93 45.84
CA TYR A 93 -7.36 7.81 46.49
C TYR A 93 -7.38 6.66 47.49
N GLY A 94 -6.72 5.54 47.19
CA GLY A 94 -6.53 4.44 48.13
C GLY A 94 -5.85 4.91 49.42
N ASP A 95 -4.71 5.59 49.32
CA ASP A 95 -3.99 6.16 50.47
C ASP A 95 -4.89 7.11 51.30
N HIS A 96 -5.61 8.02 50.62
CA HIS A 96 -6.51 8.95 51.29
C HIS A 96 -7.68 8.25 52.00
N ILE A 97 -8.27 7.23 51.38
CA ILE A 97 -9.36 6.45 51.99
C ILE A 97 -8.85 5.68 53.21
N SER A 98 -7.70 5.01 53.11
CA SER A 98 -7.11 4.27 54.23
C SER A 98 -6.88 5.18 55.44
N ARG A 99 -6.25 6.35 55.23
CA ARG A 99 -6.00 7.34 56.29
C ARG A 99 -7.29 7.90 56.89
N TRP A 100 -8.34 8.06 56.08
CA TRP A 100 -9.64 8.50 56.59
C TRP A 100 -10.30 7.41 57.44
N LEU A 101 -10.25 6.15 57.01
CA LEU A 101 -10.80 5.03 57.78
C LEU A 101 -10.06 4.82 59.11
N GLU A 102 -8.73 4.97 59.14
CA GLU A 102 -7.93 4.99 60.38
C GLU A 102 -8.37 6.13 61.31
N HIS A 103 -8.63 7.32 60.77
CA HIS A 103 -9.05 8.48 61.56
C HIS A 103 -10.45 8.30 62.18
N GLU A 104 -11.39 7.71 61.44
CA GLU A 104 -12.74 7.42 61.93
C GLU A 104 -12.78 6.23 62.91
N GLY A 105 -11.65 5.52 63.12
CA GLY A 105 -11.57 4.35 63.99
C GLY A 105 -12.25 3.10 63.40
N GLU A 106 -12.47 3.09 62.09
CA GLU A 106 -13.09 2.00 61.34
C GLU A 106 -12.07 0.90 60.98
N VAL A 107 -10.77 1.11 61.25
CA VAL A 107 -9.69 0.12 61.11
C VAL A 107 -8.67 0.31 62.24
N GLU A 108 -8.14 -0.79 62.79
CA GLU A 108 -7.07 -0.75 63.80
C GLU A 108 -5.76 -0.28 63.15
N SER A 109 -5.05 0.65 63.80
CA SER A 109 -3.71 1.06 63.37
C SER A 109 -2.72 -0.10 63.60
N ASP A 110 -2.13 -0.61 62.52
CA ASP A 110 -0.99 -1.55 62.59
C ASP A 110 0.27 -0.79 63.06
N ASP A 111 0.35 -0.47 64.35
CA ASP A 111 1.58 -0.06 65.05
C ASP A 111 2.18 -1.24 65.84
#